data_AF-A0A1E3L9E2-F1
#
_entry.id   AF-A0A1E3L9E2-F1
#
_cell.length_a   1.000
_cell.length_b   1.000
_cell.length_c   1.000
_cell.angle_alpha   90.00
_cell.angle_beta   90.00
_cell.angle_gamma   90.00
#
_symmetry.space_group_name_H-M   'P 1'
#
loop_
_entity.id
_entity.type
_entity.pdbx_description
1 polymer ?
#
loop_
_entity_poly.entity_id
_entity_poly.type
_entity_poly.pdbx_seq_one_letter_code
_entity_poly.pdbx_strand_id
1 'polypeptide(L)'
;MAEVANVIGEQWHIKGVDAGAGEGNMVEIAKQAARQLKCIVAITGEKDVVTDGNTTYTIANSHSILTRVTGGGCLLSAVVGAFIAVADPIESQERLNAVVEALAFYGIAAEIAYQQTAGQGTGSFQIEFINQLSLVTPDIVSTHSKIAKV
;
A
#
# COMPACT_ATOMS: atom_id res chain seq x y z
N MET A 1 -4.33 -4.82 -8.21
CA MET A 1 -5.16 -6.05 -8.24
C MET A 1 -4.98 -6.89 -9.50
N ALA A 2 -5.19 -6.34 -10.71
CA ALA A 2 -5.08 -7.11 -11.97
C ALA A 2 -3.71 -7.78 -12.18
N GLU A 3 -2.62 -7.11 -11.78
CA GLU A 3 -1.26 -7.66 -11.87
C GLU A 3 -1.10 -8.94 -11.04
N VAL A 4 -1.52 -8.90 -9.77
CA VAL A 4 -1.41 -10.05 -8.85
C VAL A 4 -2.32 -11.21 -9.30
N ALA A 5 -3.56 -10.92 -9.70
CA ALA A 5 -4.48 -11.93 -10.22
C ALA A 5 -3.89 -12.67 -11.44
N ASN A 6 -3.29 -11.93 -12.37
CA ASN A 6 -2.65 -12.52 -13.56
C ASN A 6 -1.43 -13.38 -13.20
N VAL A 7 -0.62 -12.98 -12.21
CA VAL A 7 0.54 -13.75 -11.73
C VAL A 7 0.13 -15.11 -11.18
N ILE A 8 -1.02 -15.20 -10.51
CA ILE A 8 -1.50 -16.46 -9.91
C ILE A 8 -2.36 -17.30 -10.84
N GLY A 9 -2.57 -16.84 -12.09
CA GLY A 9 -3.38 -17.54 -13.09
C GLY A 9 -4.89 -17.41 -12.89
N GLU A 10 -5.33 -16.49 -12.03
CA GLU A 10 -6.75 -16.18 -11.86
C GLU A 10 -7.24 -15.36 -13.07
N GLN A 11 -8.22 -15.88 -13.80
CA GLN A 11 -8.90 -15.12 -14.84
C GLN A 11 -9.79 -14.07 -14.17
N TRP A 12 -9.23 -12.89 -13.92
CA TRP A 12 -10.00 -11.73 -13.50
C TRP A 12 -10.93 -11.30 -14.65
N HIS A 13 -12.13 -11.88 -14.68
CA HIS A 13 -13.21 -11.37 -15.50
C HIS A 13 -13.66 -10.03 -14.93
N ILE A 14 -13.37 -8.93 -15.65
CA ILE A 14 -14.04 -7.65 -15.45
C ILE A 14 -15.53 -7.86 -15.79
N LYS A 15 -16.30 -8.38 -14.84
CA LYS A 15 -17.73 -8.61 -15.01
C LYS A 15 -18.47 -7.29 -14.80
N GLY A 16 -18.60 -6.53 -15.88
CA GLY A 16 -19.66 -5.56 -16.11
C GLY A 16 -19.67 -4.32 -15.20
N VAL A 17 -20.31 -3.28 -15.71
CA VAL A 17 -20.30 -1.90 -15.19
C VAL A 17 -21.01 -1.72 -13.82
N ASP A 18 -21.49 -2.81 -13.19
CA ASP A 18 -22.28 -2.81 -11.95
C ASP A 18 -21.70 -3.67 -10.81
N ALA A 19 -20.56 -4.35 -11.00
CA ALA A 19 -19.88 -5.06 -9.91
C ALA A 19 -18.96 -4.07 -9.19
N GLY A 20 -19.49 -3.44 -8.14
CA GLY A 20 -18.76 -2.44 -7.35
C GLY A 20 -17.37 -2.90 -6.91
N ALA A 21 -16.51 -1.92 -6.68
CA ALA A 21 -15.21 -2.03 -6.04
C ALA A 21 -15.30 -2.73 -4.67
N GLY A 22 -15.45 -4.05 -4.68
CA GLY A 22 -15.67 -4.86 -3.49
C GLY A 22 -14.34 -5.19 -2.84
N GLU A 23 -14.05 -4.56 -1.70
CA GLU A 23 -12.89 -4.88 -0.84
C GLU A 23 -12.78 -6.39 -0.56
N GLY A 24 -13.91 -7.09 -0.41
CA GLY A 24 -13.96 -8.54 -0.19
C GLY A 24 -13.33 -9.39 -1.29
N ASN A 25 -13.32 -8.92 -2.55
CA ASN A 25 -12.67 -9.64 -3.64
C ASN A 25 -11.15 -9.42 -3.64
N MET A 26 -10.70 -8.21 -3.30
CA MET A 26 -9.26 -7.90 -3.22
C MET A 26 -8.58 -8.66 -2.08
N VAL A 27 -9.21 -8.75 -0.92
CA VAL A 27 -8.70 -9.50 0.24
C VAL A 27 -8.51 -10.99 -0.08
N GLU A 28 -9.51 -11.63 -0.69
CA GLU A 28 -9.42 -13.05 -1.00
C GLU A 28 -8.37 -13.34 -2.07
N ILE A 29 -8.23 -12.50 -3.11
CA ILE A 29 -7.15 -12.63 -4.09
C ILE A 29 -5.78 -12.48 -3.44
N ALA A 30 -5.60 -11.49 -2.55
CA ALA A 30 -4.33 -11.30 -1.86
C ALA A 30 -3.96 -12.53 -1.02
N LYS A 31 -4.92 -13.08 -0.27
CA LYS A 31 -4.72 -14.27 0.57
C LYS A 31 -4.41 -15.51 -0.26
N GLN A 32 -5.13 -15.72 -1.36
CA GLN A 32 -4.87 -16.81 -2.30
C GLN A 32 -3.47 -16.69 -2.89
N ALA A 33 -3.09 -15.49 -3.35
CA ALA A 33 -1.77 -15.24 -3.90
C ALA A 33 -0.66 -15.49 -2.88
N ALA A 34 -0.81 -15.01 -1.66
CA ALA A 34 0.17 -15.21 -0.60
C ALA A 34 0.38 -16.69 -0.27
N ARG A 35 -0.70 -17.49 -0.21
CA ARG A 35 -0.61 -18.94 0.01
C ARG A 35 0.04 -19.68 -1.15
N GLN A 36 -0.33 -19.33 -2.39
CA GLN A 36 0.18 -19.98 -3.59
C GLN A 36 1.67 -19.67 -3.83
N LEU A 37 2.06 -18.41 -3.63
CA LEU A 37 3.42 -17.93 -3.85
C LEU A 37 4.32 -18.08 -2.60
N LYS A 38 3.72 -18.38 -1.45
CA LYS A 38 4.39 -18.51 -0.14
C LYS A 38 5.19 -17.26 0.23
N CYS A 39 4.61 -16.09 0.02
CA CYS A 39 5.22 -14.80 0.33
C CYS A 39 4.20 -13.80 0.86
N ILE A 40 4.69 -12.70 1.43
CA ILE A 40 3.84 -11.55 1.74
C ILE A 40 3.40 -10.91 0.43
N VAL A 41 2.10 -10.68 0.28
CA VAL A 41 1.49 -10.00 -0.86
C VAL A 41 0.91 -8.68 -0.39
N ALA A 42 1.28 -7.60 -1.07
CA ALA A 42 0.66 -6.29 -0.95
C ALA A 42 -0.04 -5.94 -2.27
N ILE A 43 -1.34 -5.62 -2.22
CA ILE A 43 -2.12 -5.12 -3.35
C ILE A 43 -2.49 -3.69 -3.04
N THR A 44 -2.04 -2.75 -3.89
CA THR A 44 -2.35 -1.34 -3.72
C THR A 44 -3.63 -0.92 -4.45
N GLY A 45 -4.31 0.08 -3.91
CA GLY A 45 -5.60 0.56 -4.41
C GLY A 45 -6.10 1.82 -3.69
N GLU A 46 -7.42 2.02 -3.64
CA GLU A 46 -8.02 3.05 -2.78
C GLU A 46 -7.82 2.72 -1.29
N LYS A 47 -7.91 1.42 -0.96
CA LYS A 47 -7.34 0.83 0.24
C LYS A 47 -6.35 -0.24 -0.20
N ASP A 48 -5.21 -0.26 0.48
CA ASP A 48 -4.20 -1.27 0.25
C ASP A 48 -4.51 -2.51 1.10
N VAL A 49 -4.18 -3.69 0.60
CA VAL A 49 -4.32 -4.97 1.28
C VAL A 49 -2.95 -5.61 1.42
N VAL A 50 -2.57 -6.04 2.62
CA VAL A 50 -1.32 -6.75 2.89
C VAL A 50 -1.60 -8.05 3.64
N THR A 51 -1.06 -9.17 3.18
CA THR A 51 -1.26 -10.48 3.82
C THR A 51 -0.11 -11.45 3.58
N ASP A 52 0.12 -12.34 4.55
CA ASP A 52 0.97 -13.53 4.42
C ASP A 52 0.16 -14.81 4.09
N GLY A 53 -1.15 -14.66 3.85
CA GLY A 53 -2.10 -15.75 3.60
C GLY A 53 -2.87 -16.21 4.85
N ASN A 54 -2.41 -15.84 6.05
CA ASN A 54 -3.06 -16.16 7.33
C ASN A 54 -3.54 -14.90 8.06
N THR A 55 -2.66 -13.91 8.19
CA THR A 55 -2.94 -12.60 8.76
C THR A 55 -3.14 -11.60 7.62
N THR A 56 -4.16 -10.76 7.72
CA THR A 56 -4.47 -9.74 6.71
C THR A 56 -4.68 -8.39 7.36
N TYR A 57 -4.15 -7.35 6.71
CA TYR A 57 -4.36 -5.95 7.06
C TYR A 57 -4.86 -5.17 5.86
N THR A 58 -5.69 -4.17 6.11
CA THR A 58 -6.04 -3.12 5.16
C THR A 58 -5.49 -1.78 5.63
N ILE A 59 -4.94 -0.99 4.71
CA ILE A 59 -4.45 0.37 4.96
C ILE A 59 -5.26 1.36 4.12
N ALA A 60 -5.81 2.40 4.75
CA ALA A 60 -6.63 3.41 4.09
C ALA A 60 -5.97 4.81 4.09
N ASN A 61 -4.63 4.85 4.10
CA ASN A 61 -3.86 6.09 3.93
C ASN A 61 -3.41 6.21 2.48
N SER A 62 -3.82 7.25 1.78
CA SER A 62 -3.31 7.62 0.46
C SER A 62 -3.97 8.92 -0.02
N HIS A 63 -3.52 9.43 -1.17
CA HIS A 63 -4.25 10.45 -1.89
C HIS A 63 -4.23 10.19 -3.41
N SER A 64 -5.37 10.35 -4.07
CA SER A 64 -5.54 10.03 -5.51
C SER A 64 -4.58 10.80 -6.43
N ILE A 65 -4.08 11.96 -5.98
CA ILE A 65 -3.07 12.74 -6.70
C ILE A 65 -1.77 11.96 -6.96
N LEU A 66 -1.44 10.98 -6.11
CA LEU A 66 -0.24 10.15 -6.24
C LEU A 66 -0.25 9.33 -7.54
N THR A 67 -1.43 9.00 -8.07
CA THR A 67 -1.58 8.32 -9.38
C THR A 67 -1.18 9.19 -10.56
N ARG A 68 -1.05 10.51 -10.35
CA ARG A 68 -0.61 11.48 -11.37
C ARG A 68 0.89 11.77 -11.32
N VAL A 69 1.63 11.11 -10.43
CA VAL A 69 3.10 11.19 -10.34
C VAL A 69 3.69 9.89 -10.88
N THR A 70 4.47 9.99 -11.96
CA THR A 70 5.18 8.84 -12.50
C THR A 70 6.17 8.29 -11.48
N GLY A 71 6.28 6.96 -11.41
CA GLY A 71 7.21 6.29 -10.49
C GLY A 71 6.74 6.19 -9.04
N GLY A 72 5.53 6.65 -8.69
CA GLY A 72 4.99 6.52 -7.32
C GLY A 72 4.98 5.06 -6.83
N GLY A 73 4.43 4.13 -7.63
CA GLY A 73 4.43 2.70 -7.30
C GLY A 73 5.84 2.08 -7.21
N CYS A 74 6.75 2.47 -8.10
CA CYS A 74 8.14 1.96 -8.07
C CYS A 74 8.88 2.43 -6.81
N LEU A 75 8.70 3.69 -6.43
CA LEU A 75 9.27 4.24 -5.20
C LEU A 75 8.68 3.54 -3.97
N LEU A 76 7.37 3.28 -3.94
CA LEU A 76 6.74 2.52 -2.86
C LEU A 76 7.40 1.15 -2.67
N SER A 77 7.64 0.40 -3.75
CA SER A 77 8.34 -0.90 -3.65
C SER A 77 9.75 -0.77 -3.05
N ALA A 78 10.48 0.31 -3.37
CA ALA A 78 11.79 0.57 -2.77
C ALA A 78 11.69 0.92 -1.27
N VAL A 79 10.69 1.72 -0.88
CA VAL A 79 10.41 2.06 0.53
C VAL A 79 10.03 0.80 1.31
N VAL A 80 9.18 -0.06 0.77
CA VAL A 80 8.85 -1.36 1.37
C VAL A 80 10.12 -2.19 1.58
N GLY A 81 11.03 -2.23 0.59
CA GLY A 81 12.33 -2.89 0.73
C GLY A 81 13.16 -2.33 1.88
N ALA A 82 13.18 -1.01 2.07
CA ALA A 82 13.91 -0.37 3.17
C ALA A 82 13.36 -0.73 4.55
N PHE A 83 12.03 -0.83 4.69
CA PHE A 83 11.39 -1.26 5.95
C PHE A 83 11.64 -2.75 6.23
N ILE A 84 11.51 -3.62 5.22
CA ILE A 84 11.80 -5.05 5.38
C ILE A 84 13.28 -5.28 5.76
N ALA A 85 14.21 -4.46 5.23
CA ALA A 85 15.64 -4.64 5.45
C ALA A 85 16.09 -4.51 6.91
N VAL A 86 15.28 -3.87 7.77
CA VAL A 86 15.55 -3.70 9.21
C VAL A 86 14.70 -4.60 10.10
N ALA A 87 13.76 -5.36 9.53
CA ALA A 87 12.94 -6.34 10.25
C ALA A 87 13.73 -7.63 10.48
N ASP A 88 13.42 -8.35 11.56
CA ASP A 88 14.03 -9.64 11.84
C ASP A 88 13.81 -10.66 10.69
N PRO A 89 14.89 -11.26 10.14
CA PRO A 89 14.80 -12.18 9.00
C PRO A 89 14.18 -13.53 9.36
N ILE A 90 14.07 -13.88 10.64
CA ILE A 90 13.45 -15.12 11.13
C ILE A 90 11.96 -14.89 11.37
N GLU A 91 11.59 -13.79 12.01
CA GLU A 91 10.21 -13.51 12.43
C GLU A 91 9.31 -13.04 11.27
N SER A 92 8.45 -13.94 10.76
CA SER A 92 7.56 -13.63 9.63
C SER A 92 6.53 -12.54 9.94
N GLN A 93 6.06 -12.48 11.19
CA GLN A 93 5.10 -11.47 11.62
C GLN A 93 5.72 -10.07 11.62
N GLU A 94 7.00 -9.95 11.96
CA GLU A 94 7.70 -8.67 11.95
C GLU A 94 7.86 -8.14 10.52
N ARG A 95 8.20 -9.01 9.57
CA ARG A 95 8.24 -8.63 8.15
C ARG A 95 6.88 -8.21 7.61
N LEU A 96 5.80 -8.89 8.01
CA LEU A 96 4.44 -8.48 7.65
C LEU A 96 4.11 -7.08 8.19
N ASN A 97 4.43 -6.82 9.46
CA ASN A 97 4.25 -5.51 10.08
C ASN A 97 5.08 -4.43 9.37
N ALA A 98 6.33 -4.73 8.99
CA ALA A 98 7.19 -3.81 8.27
C ALA A 98 6.60 -3.38 6.91
N VAL A 99 5.97 -4.31 6.19
CA VAL A 99 5.24 -3.97 4.94
C VAL A 99 4.04 -3.08 5.24
N VAL A 100 3.24 -3.41 6.24
CA VAL A 100 2.06 -2.61 6.64
C VAL A 100 2.48 -1.19 7.04
N GLU A 101 3.52 -1.05 7.84
CA GLU A 101 4.06 0.24 8.28
C GLU A 101 4.61 1.06 7.10
N ALA A 102 5.31 0.43 6.16
CA ALA A 102 5.82 1.10 4.97
C ALA A 102 4.70 1.71 4.12
N LEU A 103 3.61 0.97 3.88
CA LEU A 103 2.46 1.47 3.13
C LEU A 103 1.75 2.60 3.88
N ALA A 104 1.55 2.47 5.20
CA ALA A 104 0.95 3.51 6.02
C ALA A 104 1.79 4.79 6.03
N PHE A 105 3.09 4.68 6.27
CA PHE A 105 4.05 5.79 6.22
C PHE A 105 4.01 6.52 4.87
N TYR A 106 4.06 5.77 3.77
CA TYR A 106 4.05 6.31 2.42
C TYR A 106 2.73 7.04 2.11
N GLY A 107 1.60 6.44 2.48
CA GLY A 107 0.28 7.03 2.33
C GLY A 107 0.10 8.30 3.16
N ILE A 108 0.57 8.31 4.41
CA ILE A 108 0.52 9.49 5.30
C ILE A 108 1.37 10.62 4.75
N ALA A 109 2.59 10.34 4.27
CA ALA A 109 3.42 11.35 3.61
C ALA A 109 2.71 11.97 2.39
N ALA A 110 1.99 11.16 1.61
CA ALA A 110 1.19 11.65 0.49
C ALA A 110 -0.02 12.49 0.92
N GLU A 111 -0.73 12.08 1.98
CA GLU A 111 -1.86 12.85 2.54
C GLU A 111 -1.40 14.24 3.02
N ILE A 112 -0.30 14.30 3.78
CA ILE A 112 0.27 15.56 4.29
C ILE A 112 0.76 16.44 3.14
N ALA A 113 1.47 15.86 2.17
CA ALA A 113 1.96 16.61 1.03
C ALA A 113 0.83 17.21 0.19
N TYR A 114 -0.26 16.47 0.01
CA TYR A 114 -1.44 16.98 -0.67
C TYR A 114 -2.09 18.13 0.11
N GLN A 115 -2.22 18.02 1.43
CA GLN A 115 -2.79 19.10 2.25
C GLN A 115 -2.04 20.42 2.09
N GLN A 116 -0.72 20.37 1.92
CA GLN A 116 0.13 21.57 1.75
C GLN A 116 0.13 22.13 0.32
N THR A 117 -0.15 21.29 -0.68
CA THR A 117 0.00 21.63 -2.11
C THR A 117 -1.32 21.61 -2.89
N ALA A 118 -2.45 21.45 -2.20
CA ALA A 118 -3.77 21.37 -2.80
C ALA A 118 -4.01 22.56 -3.76
N GLY A 119 -4.42 22.26 -4.99
CA GLY A 119 -4.67 23.25 -6.04
C GLY A 119 -3.41 23.81 -6.74
N GLN A 120 -2.20 23.45 -6.32
CA GLN A 120 -0.95 23.98 -6.90
C GLN A 120 -0.40 23.12 -8.05
N GLY A 121 -1.00 21.96 -8.31
CA GLY A 121 -0.60 21.05 -9.38
C GLY A 121 0.30 19.90 -8.93
N THR A 122 0.54 18.95 -9.83
CA THR A 122 1.25 17.69 -9.53
C THR A 122 2.75 17.88 -9.30
N GLY A 123 3.37 18.89 -9.92
CA GLY A 123 4.78 19.22 -9.70
C GLY A 123 5.06 19.66 -8.26
N SER A 124 4.25 20.58 -7.72
CA SER A 124 4.35 21.01 -6.32
C SER A 124 4.12 19.84 -5.36
N PHE A 125 3.08 19.03 -5.62
CA PHE A 125 2.83 17.82 -4.84
C PHE A 125 4.02 16.86 -4.86
N GLN A 126 4.66 16.62 -6.01
CA GLN A 126 5.78 15.69 -6.11
C GLN A 126 6.97 16.14 -5.25
N ILE A 127 7.30 17.44 -5.27
CA ILE A 127 8.38 17.98 -4.44
C ILE A 127 8.02 17.87 -2.97
N GLU A 128 6.80 18.26 -2.59
CA GLU A 128 6.39 18.21 -1.20
C GLU A 128 6.25 16.77 -0.69
N PHE A 129 5.84 15.84 -1.54
CA PHE A 129 5.79 14.43 -1.20
C PHE A 129 7.17 13.88 -0.83
N ILE A 130 8.20 14.26 -1.58
CA ILE A 130 9.60 13.91 -1.27
C ILE A 130 10.03 14.57 0.06
N ASN A 131 9.64 15.83 0.32
CA ASN A 131 9.88 16.46 1.61
C ASN A 131 9.23 15.66 2.75
N GLN A 132 7.98 15.26 2.60
CA GLN A 132 7.25 14.51 3.62
C GLN A 132 7.83 13.12 3.88
N LEU A 133 8.38 12.43 2.88
CA LEU A 133 9.15 11.20 3.10
C LEU A 133 10.38 11.38 4.01
N SER A 134 10.89 12.62 4.16
CA SER A 134 11.98 12.93 5.08
C SER A 134 11.53 13.48 6.44
N LEU A 135 10.31 14.02 6.51
CA LEU A 135 9.81 14.76 7.68
C LEU A 135 8.81 13.96 8.52
N VAL A 136 8.12 12.98 7.94
CA VAL A 136 7.18 12.13 8.69
C VAL A 136 7.94 11.34 9.76
N THR A 137 7.48 11.46 11.00
CA THR A 137 8.06 10.80 12.17
C THR A 137 7.22 9.61 12.62
N PRO A 138 7.75 8.72 13.48
CA PRO A 138 6.96 7.64 14.09
C PRO A 138 5.71 8.13 14.82
N ASP A 139 5.78 9.28 15.49
CA ASP A 139 4.62 9.89 16.18
C ASP A 139 3.51 10.27 15.19
N ILE A 140 3.88 10.82 14.03
CA ILE A 140 2.93 11.13 12.95
C ILE A 140 2.30 9.85 12.42
N VAL A 141 3.11 8.80 12.16
CA VAL A 141 2.60 7.52 11.67
C VAL A 141 1.61 6.91 12.65
N SER A 142 1.96 6.83 13.94
CA SER A 142 1.07 6.27 14.97
C SER A 142 -0.24 7.03 15.12
N THR A 143 -0.21 8.37 14.96
CA THR A 143 -1.40 9.23 15.08
C THR A 143 -2.32 9.12 13.87
N HIS A 144 -1.76 9.00 12.66
CA HIS A 144 -2.50 9.12 11.41
C HIS A 144 -2.75 7.79 10.68
N SER A 145 -2.17 6.69 11.15
CA SER A 145 -2.35 5.37 10.53
C SER A 145 -3.82 4.92 10.57
N LYS A 146 -4.29 4.47 9.42
CA LYS A 146 -5.64 3.92 9.20
C LYS A 146 -5.50 2.43 8.84
N ILE A 147 -4.98 1.65 9.79
CA ILE A 147 -4.72 0.22 9.64
C ILE A 147 -5.83 -0.56 10.33
N ALA A 148 -6.41 -1.54 9.64
CA ALA A 148 -7.37 -2.48 10.21
C ALA A 148 -6.96 -3.92 9.92
N LYS A 149 -7.08 -4.80 10.92
CA LYS A 149 -6.90 -6.24 10.75
C LYS A 149 -8.21 -6.86 10.23
N VAL A 150 -8.12 -7.73 9.23
CA VAL A 150 -9.27 -8.35 8.54
C VAL A 150 -9.22 -9.87 8.63
#